data_AF-A0A851QXW7-F1
#
_entry.id   AF-A0A851QXW7-F1
#
_cell.length_a   1.000
_cell.length_b   1.000
_cell.length_c   1.000
_cell.angle_alpha   90.00
_cell.angle_beta   90.00
_cell.angle_gamma   90.00
#
_symmetry.space_group_name_H-M   'P 1'
#
loop_
_entity.id
_entity.type
_entity.pdbx_description
1 polymer ?
#
loop_
_entity_poly.entity_id
_entity_poly.type
_entity_poly.pdbx_seq_one_letter_code
_entity_poly.pdbx_strand_id
1 'polypeptide(L)'
;EAEGRSVAGALNFNAAPDAQILYKAMKGLGTDEQAIIDVLTKRSNLQRQEIAKSFKAQFGKDLIESLKSELSGNFERLIVALMYSPFKYDAKELYDAMKGVGTRESVIIEILASRTKAQIKEIIKAYKEEYGSDLEQDIKSETSGYLEQILVCLLQ
;
A
#
# COMPACT_ATOMS: atom_id res chain seq x y z
N GLU A 1 14.59 -5.33 -16.21
CA GLU A 1 13.43 -5.18 -15.27
C GLU A 1 12.23 -4.40 -15.84
N ALA A 2 12.16 -4.10 -17.15
CA ALA A 2 11.05 -3.34 -17.74
C ALA A 2 9.96 -4.21 -18.40
N GLU A 3 10.23 -5.48 -18.70
CA GLU A 3 9.25 -6.37 -19.33
C GLU A 3 8.22 -6.85 -18.29
N GLY A 4 6.94 -6.66 -18.60
CA GLY A 4 5.81 -7.18 -17.81
C GLY A 4 5.08 -6.18 -16.89
N ARG A 5 5.45 -4.89 -16.85
CA ARG A 5 4.74 -3.88 -16.04
C ARG A 5 3.72 -3.09 -16.89
N SER A 6 2.49 -2.95 -16.39
CA SER A 6 1.42 -2.17 -17.06
C SER A 6 1.44 -0.68 -16.75
N VAL A 7 2.05 -0.27 -15.62
CA VAL A 7 2.21 1.13 -15.23
C VAL A 7 3.69 1.52 -15.27
N ALA A 8 4.02 2.44 -16.17
CA ALA A 8 5.35 3.02 -16.30
C ALA A 8 5.44 4.37 -15.56
N GLY A 9 6.65 4.77 -15.18
CA GLY A 9 6.88 6.10 -14.63
C GLY A 9 6.86 7.17 -15.72
N ALA A 10 6.39 8.37 -15.39
CA ALA A 10 6.54 9.54 -16.26
C ALA A 10 8.03 9.92 -16.42
N LEU A 11 8.46 10.26 -17.63
CA LEU A 11 9.82 10.76 -17.90
C LEU A 11 9.98 12.20 -17.39
N ASN A 12 11.18 12.55 -16.89
CA ASN A 12 11.49 13.89 -16.36
C ASN A 12 10.47 14.38 -15.31
N PHE A 13 10.15 13.50 -14.37
CA PHE A 13 9.06 13.71 -13.43
C PHE A 13 9.32 14.83 -12.42
N ASN A 14 8.28 15.63 -12.16
CA ASN A 14 8.21 16.59 -11.08
C ASN A 14 6.93 16.38 -10.28
N ALA A 15 7.07 16.13 -8.97
CA ALA A 15 5.97 15.84 -8.08
C ALA A 15 5.07 17.05 -7.75
N ALA A 16 5.60 18.27 -7.86
CA ALA A 16 4.90 19.46 -7.36
C ALA A 16 3.59 19.79 -8.13
N PRO A 17 3.55 19.73 -9.48
CA PRO A 17 2.32 19.93 -10.23
C PRO A 17 1.25 18.88 -9.89
N ASP A 18 1.64 17.61 -9.80
CA ASP A 18 0.72 16.52 -9.46
C ASP A 18 0.13 16.69 -8.05
N ALA A 19 0.96 17.07 -7.08
CA ALA A 19 0.48 17.38 -5.73
C ALA A 19 -0.55 18.53 -5.75
N GLN A 20 -0.34 19.55 -6.58
CA GLN A 20 -1.28 20.66 -6.71
C GLN A 20 -2.58 20.27 -7.43
N ILE A 21 -2.52 19.40 -8.44
CA ILE A 21 -3.71 18.82 -9.09
C ILE A 21 -4.54 18.07 -8.06
N LEU A 22 -3.91 17.17 -7.29
CA LEU A 22 -4.59 16.39 -6.25
C LEU A 22 -5.21 17.29 -5.16
N TYR A 23 -4.49 18.33 -4.73
CA TYR A 23 -5.03 19.27 -3.75
C TYR A 23 -6.25 20.01 -4.27
N LYS A 24 -6.24 20.46 -5.53
CA LYS A 24 -7.40 21.12 -6.16
C LYS A 24 -8.57 20.15 -6.32
N ALA A 25 -8.29 18.90 -6.72
CA ALA A 25 -9.30 17.86 -6.90
C ALA A 25 -10.06 17.53 -5.61
N MET A 26 -9.40 17.71 -4.45
CA MET A 26 -9.96 17.45 -3.12
C MET A 26 -10.37 18.73 -2.36
N LYS A 27 -10.41 19.89 -3.02
CA LYS A 27 -10.70 21.17 -2.36
C LYS A 27 -12.08 21.67 -2.72
N GLY A 28 -12.92 21.83 -1.70
CA GLY A 28 -14.22 22.51 -1.81
C GLY A 28 -15.37 21.55 -1.55
N LEU A 29 -16.52 21.82 -2.14
CA LEU A 29 -17.66 20.90 -2.08
C LEU A 29 -17.58 19.93 -3.26
N GLY A 30 -17.52 18.64 -2.97
CA GLY A 30 -17.31 17.59 -3.95
C GLY A 30 -15.83 17.32 -4.23
N THR A 31 -15.58 16.26 -4.98
CA THR A 31 -14.24 15.76 -5.31
C THR A 31 -14.16 15.55 -6.83
N ASP A 32 -13.02 15.86 -7.44
CA ASP A 32 -12.76 15.53 -8.85
C ASP A 32 -12.05 14.17 -8.93
N GLU A 33 -12.82 13.08 -8.92
CA GLU A 33 -12.28 11.72 -8.94
C GLU A 33 -11.49 11.42 -10.21
N GLN A 34 -11.86 12.04 -11.33
CA GLN A 34 -11.19 11.83 -12.62
C GLN A 34 -9.77 12.40 -12.59
N ALA A 35 -9.56 13.59 -12.02
CA ALA A 35 -8.22 14.14 -11.82
C ALA A 35 -7.35 13.26 -10.90
N ILE A 36 -7.94 12.67 -9.86
CA ILE A 36 -7.24 11.72 -8.97
C ILE A 36 -6.82 10.48 -9.76
N ILE A 37 -7.72 9.90 -10.56
CA ILE A 37 -7.43 8.73 -11.41
C ILE A 37 -6.29 9.05 -12.38
N ASP A 38 -6.39 10.17 -13.09
CA ASP A 38 -5.44 10.55 -14.14
C ASP A 38 -4.03 10.82 -13.61
N VAL A 39 -3.89 11.24 -12.36
CA VAL A 39 -2.59 11.34 -11.70
C VAL A 39 -2.16 9.98 -11.17
N LEU A 40 -2.91 9.37 -10.26
CA LEU A 40 -2.39 8.26 -9.44
C LEU A 40 -2.25 6.94 -10.19
N THR A 41 -3.08 6.70 -11.22
CA THR A 41 -2.99 5.46 -12.03
C THR A 41 -1.96 5.54 -13.15
N LYS A 42 -1.48 6.76 -13.48
CA LYS A 42 -0.48 7.03 -14.53
C LYS A 42 0.88 7.43 -13.96
N ARG A 43 1.12 7.12 -12.68
CA ARG A 43 2.41 7.33 -11.99
C ARG A 43 2.88 6.03 -11.36
N SER A 44 4.19 5.80 -11.44
CA SER A 44 4.80 4.68 -10.74
C SER A 44 4.62 4.85 -9.22
N ASN A 45 4.72 3.76 -8.46
CA ASN A 45 4.60 3.84 -7.01
C ASN A 45 5.66 4.78 -6.41
N LEU A 46 6.90 4.74 -6.92
CA LEU A 46 7.98 5.65 -6.50
C LEU A 46 7.58 7.11 -6.70
N GLN A 47 7.02 7.45 -7.87
CA GLN A 47 6.52 8.80 -8.15
C GLN A 47 5.37 9.18 -7.21
N ARG A 48 4.45 8.26 -6.90
CA ARG A 48 3.40 8.50 -5.89
C ARG A 48 3.98 8.81 -4.50
N GLN A 49 5.08 8.17 -4.10
CA GLN A 49 5.76 8.51 -2.84
C GLN A 49 6.34 9.94 -2.87
N GLU A 50 6.89 10.36 -4.01
CA GLU A 50 7.38 11.74 -4.19
C GLU A 50 6.23 12.76 -4.18
N ILE A 51 5.10 12.43 -4.80
CA ILE A 51 3.87 13.25 -4.77
C ILE A 51 3.38 13.41 -3.34
N ALA A 52 3.30 12.33 -2.55
CA ALA A 52 2.88 12.39 -1.15
C ALA A 52 3.79 13.31 -0.32
N LYS A 53 5.12 13.21 -0.51
CA LYS A 53 6.09 14.11 0.14
C LYS A 53 5.88 15.57 -0.28
N SER A 54 5.72 15.82 -1.58
CA SER A 54 5.50 17.16 -2.13
C SER A 54 4.17 17.76 -1.64
N PHE A 55 3.11 16.97 -1.58
CA PHE A 55 1.79 17.36 -1.08
C PHE A 55 1.87 17.77 0.39
N LYS A 56 2.56 16.99 1.23
CA LYS A 56 2.79 17.34 2.64
C LYS A 56 3.61 18.63 2.78
N ALA A 57 4.65 18.81 1.99
CA ALA A 57 5.49 20.00 2.03
C ALA A 57 4.73 21.27 1.57
N GLN A 58 3.88 21.18 0.54
CA GLN A 58 3.16 22.33 -0.01
C GLN A 58 1.92 22.71 0.81
N PHE A 59 1.19 21.73 1.34
CA PHE A 59 -0.13 21.96 1.93
C PHE A 59 -0.22 21.61 3.42
N GLY A 60 0.83 21.05 4.01
CA GLY A 60 0.86 20.64 5.42
C GLY A 60 -0.08 19.48 5.76
N LYS A 61 -0.61 18.78 4.75
CA LYS A 61 -1.58 17.70 4.89
C LYS A 61 -0.98 16.36 4.48
N ASP A 62 -1.41 15.28 5.12
CA ASP A 62 -1.09 13.94 4.65
C ASP A 62 -1.97 13.58 3.45
N LEU A 63 -1.35 13.11 2.36
CA LEU A 63 -2.07 12.80 1.12
C LEU A 63 -2.99 11.58 1.28
N ILE A 64 -2.55 10.55 2.00
CA ILE A 64 -3.34 9.33 2.18
C ILE A 64 -4.57 9.64 3.03
N GLU A 65 -4.40 10.39 4.13
CA GLU A 65 -5.53 10.79 4.97
C GLU A 65 -6.48 11.74 4.25
N SER A 66 -5.97 12.63 3.39
CA SER A 66 -6.81 13.49 2.55
C SER A 66 -7.63 12.66 1.55
N LEU A 67 -7.04 11.63 0.94
CA LEU A 67 -7.77 10.74 0.03
C LEU A 67 -8.85 9.93 0.75
N LYS A 68 -8.57 9.44 1.97
CA LYS A 68 -9.56 8.72 2.79
C LYS A 68 -10.74 9.60 3.23
N SER A 69 -10.53 10.90 3.44
CA SER A 69 -11.61 11.80 3.84
C SER A 69 -12.53 12.19 2.69
N GLU A 70 -12.04 12.12 1.45
CA GLU A 70 -12.75 12.59 0.25
C GLU A 70 -13.38 11.44 -0.55
N LEU A 71 -12.80 10.24 -0.48
CA LEU A 71 -13.25 9.08 -1.24
C LEU A 71 -14.01 8.10 -0.35
N SER A 72 -14.81 7.22 -0.96
CA SER A 72 -15.46 6.13 -0.24
C SER A 72 -15.52 4.81 -1.03
N GLY A 73 -15.80 3.72 -0.31
CA GLY A 73 -16.08 2.41 -0.90
C GLY A 73 -14.90 1.78 -1.64
N ASN A 74 -15.19 1.05 -2.71
CA ASN A 74 -14.16 0.35 -3.48
C ASN A 74 -13.16 1.31 -4.16
N PHE A 75 -13.62 2.51 -4.51
CA PHE A 75 -12.77 3.51 -5.14
C PHE A 75 -11.72 4.03 -4.16
N GLU A 76 -12.12 4.40 -2.94
CA GLU A 76 -11.19 4.75 -1.86
C GLU A 76 -10.19 3.62 -1.61
N ARG A 77 -10.67 2.38 -1.45
CA ARG A 77 -9.82 1.23 -1.18
C ARG A 77 -8.72 1.08 -2.23
N LEU A 78 -9.07 1.18 -3.52
CA LEU A 78 -8.11 1.08 -4.62
C LEU A 78 -7.11 2.24 -4.61
N ILE A 79 -7.60 3.48 -4.52
CA ILE A 79 -6.73 4.66 -4.58
C ILE A 79 -5.77 4.72 -3.39
N VAL A 80 -6.25 4.41 -2.19
CA VAL A 80 -5.42 4.33 -0.98
C VAL A 80 -4.41 3.18 -1.08
N ALA A 81 -4.82 2.00 -1.58
CA ALA A 81 -3.89 0.88 -1.82
C ALA A 81 -2.74 1.27 -2.75
N LEU A 82 -3.01 2.04 -3.82
CA LEU A 82 -1.98 2.54 -4.72
C LEU A 82 -0.97 3.47 -4.01
N MET A 83 -1.33 4.12 -2.89
CA MET A 83 -0.42 5.05 -2.23
C MET A 83 0.60 4.38 -1.30
N TYR A 84 0.38 3.13 -0.89
CA TYR A 84 1.36 2.40 -0.08
C TYR A 84 2.56 1.98 -0.92
N SER A 85 3.77 2.00 -0.34
CA SER A 85 4.89 1.27 -0.96
C SER A 85 4.54 -0.22 -1.04
N PRO A 86 5.11 -0.99 -1.99
CA PRO A 86 4.73 -2.38 -2.18
C PRO A 86 4.80 -3.21 -0.88
N PHE A 87 5.87 -3.04 -0.11
CA PHE A 87 6.07 -3.79 1.14
C PHE A 87 5.18 -3.33 2.28
N LYS A 88 4.87 -2.03 2.36
CA LYS A 88 3.88 -1.53 3.33
C LYS A 88 2.47 -2.01 2.98
N TYR A 89 2.15 -2.14 1.69
CA TYR A 89 0.87 -2.67 1.26
C TYR A 89 0.72 -4.14 1.63
N ASP A 90 1.73 -4.97 1.34
CA ASP A 90 1.74 -6.39 1.75
C ASP A 90 1.66 -6.54 3.27
N ALA A 91 2.42 -5.73 4.04
CA ALA A 91 2.35 -5.73 5.49
C ALA A 91 0.94 -5.38 6.01
N LYS A 92 0.28 -4.40 5.36
CA LYS A 92 -1.09 -4.02 5.69
C LYS A 92 -2.09 -5.14 5.38
N GLU A 93 -2.00 -5.77 4.22
CA GLU A 93 -2.91 -6.86 3.87
C GLU A 93 -2.72 -8.09 4.78
N LEU A 94 -1.48 -8.39 5.20
CA LEU A 94 -1.19 -9.41 6.20
C LEU A 94 -1.80 -9.05 7.56
N TYR A 95 -1.60 -7.81 8.03
CA TYR A 95 -2.17 -7.35 9.30
C TYR A 95 -3.71 -7.42 9.27
N ASP A 96 -4.33 -6.92 8.20
CA ASP A 96 -5.79 -6.98 8.04
C ASP A 96 -6.31 -8.41 7.82
N ALA A 97 -5.46 -9.37 7.41
CA ALA A 97 -5.85 -10.77 7.26
C ALA A 97 -5.91 -11.51 8.61
N MET A 98 -5.14 -11.03 9.57
CA MET A 98 -5.01 -11.59 10.93
C MET A 98 -5.79 -10.80 11.98
N LYS A 99 -6.11 -9.53 11.70
CA LYS A 99 -6.85 -8.69 12.63
C LYS A 99 -8.34 -9.06 12.64
N GLY A 100 -8.85 -9.33 13.85
CA GLY A 100 -10.28 -9.40 14.13
C GLY A 100 -10.75 -10.82 14.37
N VAL A 101 -12.01 -11.10 14.02
CA VAL A 101 -12.59 -12.44 14.21
C VAL A 101 -12.31 -13.28 12.97
N GLY A 102 -11.53 -14.34 13.17
CA GLY A 102 -11.13 -15.27 12.11
C GLY A 102 -9.96 -14.75 11.28
N THR A 103 -9.42 -15.65 10.45
CA THR A 103 -8.18 -15.42 9.69
C THR A 103 -8.43 -15.59 8.20
N ARG A 104 -8.01 -14.62 7.39
CA ARG A 104 -8.07 -14.71 5.91
C ARG A 104 -6.84 -15.44 5.37
N GLU A 105 -6.76 -16.75 5.63
CA GLU A 105 -5.61 -17.60 5.29
C GLU A 105 -5.18 -17.50 3.82
N SER A 106 -6.14 -17.35 2.89
CA SER A 106 -5.87 -17.22 1.45
C SER A 106 -4.98 -16.01 1.12
N VAL A 107 -5.13 -14.89 1.84
CA VAL A 107 -4.30 -13.68 1.64
C VAL A 107 -2.88 -13.93 2.16
N ILE A 108 -2.76 -14.60 3.31
CA ILE A 108 -1.46 -14.92 3.90
C ILE A 108 -0.69 -15.87 2.96
N ILE A 109 -1.36 -16.92 2.47
CA ILE A 109 -0.80 -17.88 1.52
C ILE A 109 -0.39 -17.17 0.22
N GLU A 110 -1.26 -16.33 -0.36
CA GLU A 110 -0.97 -15.61 -1.60
C GLU A 110 0.30 -14.77 -1.49
N ILE A 111 0.43 -13.98 -0.42
CA ILE A 111 1.59 -13.11 -0.21
C ILE A 111 2.84 -13.96 0.05
N LEU A 112 2.80 -14.88 1.02
CA LEU A 112 4.01 -15.61 1.41
C LEU A 112 4.51 -16.59 0.35
N ALA A 113 3.61 -17.19 -0.44
CA ALA A 113 3.99 -18.13 -1.49
C ALA A 113 4.46 -17.46 -2.80
N SER A 114 4.11 -16.19 -3.03
CA SER A 114 4.43 -15.49 -4.30
C SER A 114 5.59 -14.50 -4.21
N ARG A 115 6.01 -14.12 -3.00
CA ARG A 115 7.10 -13.15 -2.80
C ARG A 115 8.45 -13.86 -2.74
N THR A 116 9.46 -13.20 -3.27
CA THR A 116 10.85 -13.65 -3.14
C THR A 116 11.36 -13.45 -1.71
N LYS A 117 12.39 -14.20 -1.31
CA LYS A 117 13.04 -14.06 0.01
C LYS A 117 13.46 -12.62 0.33
N ALA A 118 13.94 -11.87 -0.65
CA ALA A 118 14.31 -10.47 -0.46
C ALA A 118 13.09 -9.58 -0.17
N GLN A 119 11.98 -9.80 -0.86
CA GLN A 119 10.73 -9.08 -0.61
C GLN A 119 10.13 -9.43 0.75
N ILE A 120 10.15 -10.71 1.15
CA ILE A 120 9.70 -11.15 2.48
C ILE A 120 10.44 -10.41 3.60
N LYS A 121 11.75 -10.23 3.50
CA LYS A 121 12.53 -9.46 4.49
C LYS A 121 12.06 -8.00 4.60
N GLU A 122 11.79 -7.35 3.47
CA GLU A 122 11.27 -5.98 3.46
C GLU A 122 9.84 -5.90 4.03
N ILE A 123 9.01 -6.92 3.79
CA ILE A 123 7.66 -7.02 4.35
C ILE A 123 7.72 -7.19 5.87
N ILE A 124 8.57 -8.07 6.40
CA ILE A 124 8.76 -8.26 7.85
C ILE A 124 9.19 -6.94 8.51
N LYS A 125 10.14 -6.23 7.89
CA LYS A 125 10.58 -4.92 8.37
C LYS A 125 9.44 -3.90 8.37
N ALA A 126 8.72 -3.77 7.25
CA ALA A 126 7.59 -2.85 7.13
C ALA A 126 6.49 -3.17 8.15
N TYR A 127 6.18 -4.46 8.35
CA TYR A 127 5.19 -4.91 9.33
C TYR A 127 5.58 -4.50 10.74
N LYS A 128 6.84 -4.70 11.12
CA LYS A 128 7.35 -4.28 12.43
C LYS A 128 7.32 -2.77 12.63
N GLU A 129 7.67 -2.00 11.61
CA GLU A 129 7.66 -0.53 11.63
C GLU A 129 6.24 0.04 11.75
N GLU A 130 5.26 -0.54 11.04
CA GLU A 130 3.88 -0.03 10.99
C GLU A 130 3.03 -0.48 12.19
N TYR A 131 3.22 -1.71 12.67
CA TYR A 131 2.34 -2.32 13.68
C TYR A 131 3.02 -2.59 15.03
N GLY A 132 4.34 -2.45 15.11
CA GLY A 132 5.09 -2.77 16.32
C GLY A 132 5.09 -4.26 16.69
N SER A 133 4.47 -5.13 15.89
CA SER A 133 4.35 -6.57 16.14
C SER A 133 5.33 -7.39 15.30
N ASP A 134 5.59 -8.62 15.72
CA ASP A 134 6.40 -9.59 14.98
C ASP A 134 5.50 -10.44 14.08
N LEU A 135 5.74 -10.37 12.76
CA LEU A 135 4.91 -11.05 11.76
C LEU A 135 4.90 -12.57 11.96
N GLU A 136 6.03 -13.18 12.36
CA GLU A 136 6.08 -14.63 12.58
C GLU A 136 5.25 -15.02 13.80
N GLN A 137 5.32 -14.25 14.89
CA GLN A 137 4.49 -14.49 16.07
C GLN A 137 3.00 -14.33 15.77
N ASP A 138 2.62 -13.31 15.02
CA ASP A 138 1.22 -13.09 14.66
C ASP A 138 0.68 -14.24 13.78
N ILE A 139 1.48 -14.76 12.83
CA ILE A 139 1.07 -15.93 12.04
C ILE A 139 0.90 -17.17 12.94
N LYS A 140 1.80 -17.37 13.89
CA LYS A 140 1.71 -18.49 14.85
C LYS A 140 0.52 -18.39 15.79
N SER A 141 0.05 -17.18 16.11
CA SER A 141 -1.16 -17.02 16.93
C SER A 141 -2.44 -17.23 16.14
N GLU A 142 -2.44 -16.93 14.84
CA GLU A 142 -3.64 -16.95 14.00
C GLU A 142 -3.81 -18.23 13.15
N THR A 143 -2.81 -19.13 13.15
CA THR A 143 -2.84 -20.38 12.38
C THR A 143 -2.40 -21.57 13.24
N SER A 144 -2.62 -22.80 12.76
CA SER A 144 -2.20 -24.00 13.48
C SER A 144 -1.85 -25.16 12.53
N GLY A 145 -1.23 -26.20 13.09
CA GLY A 145 -0.95 -27.45 12.37
C GLY A 145 0.03 -27.27 11.21
N TYR A 146 -0.17 -28.00 10.12
CA TYR A 146 0.73 -27.95 8.96
C TYR A 146 0.71 -26.61 8.22
N LEU A 147 -0.42 -25.89 8.27
CA LEU A 147 -0.51 -24.57 7.66
C LEU A 147 0.42 -23.58 8.36
N GLU A 148 0.39 -23.53 9.69
CA GLU A 148 1.31 -22.70 10.47
C GLU A 148 2.77 -23.02 10.12
N GLN A 149 3.13 -24.30 10.11
CA GLN A 149 4.50 -24.75 9.84
C GLN A 149 5.00 -24.30 8.47
N ILE A 150 4.18 -24.42 7.42
CA ILE A 150 4.59 -24.02 6.07
C ILE A 150 4.67 -22.50 5.92
N LEU A 151 3.76 -21.75 6.53
CA LEU A 151 3.79 -20.27 6.50
C LEU A 151 5.03 -19.73 7.23
N VAL A 152 5.37 -20.30 8.39
CA VAL A 152 6.60 -19.95 9.12
C VAL A 152 7.85 -20.31 8.30
N CYS A 153 7.84 -21.44 7.59
CA CYS A 153 8.95 -21.81 6.72
C CYS A 153 9.16 -20.80 5.57
N LEU A 154 8.08 -20.28 4.98
CA LEU A 154 8.14 -19.29 3.91
C LEU A 154 8.67 -17.91 4.38
N LEU A 155 8.64 -17.62 5.69
CA LEU A 155 9.22 -16.40 6.24
C LEU A 155 10.76 -16.42 6.36
N GLN A 156 11.40 -17.59 6.30
CA GLN A 156 12.83 -17.80 6.64
C GLN A 156 13.82 -17.59 5.47
#